data_AF-A0A661F3H1-F1
#
_entry.id   AF-A0A661F3H1-F1
#
_cell.length_a   1.000
_cell.length_b   1.000
_cell.length_c   1.000
_cell.angle_alpha   90.00
_cell.angle_beta   90.00
_cell.angle_gamma   90.00
#
_symmetry.space_group_name_H-M   'P 1'
#
loop_
_entity.id
_entity.type
_entity.pdbx_description
1 polymer ?
#
loop_
_entity_poly.entity_id
_entity_poly.type
_entity_poly.pdbx_seq_one_letter_code
_entity_poly.pdbx_strand_id
1 'polypeptide(L)'
;MSNKQEKSAVTDDEALQSESDEAAKVDNEAESNVDDDIIDGEIISEEKDAANPYIEKELQDEQSRIQERLANSAVDTSDAKPRLIGYTAIIIVFGFLFIWSFTAPLDSAAYAPGKVAVEGSTKTIQHLEGGIVKAIHVKEGQLVKKGDLLVVLDDTQLKAQLEIIETQYIAALGLAARLQAEQNKDEQINFDTYLLDKTDNAAVKKVMHLEDKIFTSRNTAREGEINVLKQRIEQLKEQKIGLQAQQLSSKKQIKLFNGEII
;
A
#
# COMPACT_ATOMS: atom_id res chain seq x y z
N MET A 1 -18.07 -20.77 27.91
CA MET A 1 -19.08 -21.79 27.58
C MET A 1 -19.30 -21.73 26.09
N SER A 2 -18.79 -22.75 25.38
CA SER A 2 -19.62 -23.74 24.67
C SER A 2 -20.01 -23.22 23.28
N ASN A 3 -19.21 -23.48 22.25
CA ASN A 3 -19.07 -24.75 21.52
C ASN A 3 -20.25 -25.01 20.56
N LYS A 4 -19.86 -25.60 19.42
CA LYS A 4 -20.65 -26.43 18.50
C LYS A 4 -21.19 -25.69 17.26
N GLN A 5 -20.43 -25.73 16.16
CA GLN A 5 -20.41 -26.76 15.10
C GLN A 5 -21.63 -26.68 14.20
N GLU A 6 -21.39 -26.44 12.91
CA GLU A 6 -22.06 -27.21 11.87
C GLU A 6 -21.16 -27.34 10.64
N LYS A 7 -21.17 -28.55 10.09
CA LYS A 7 -20.29 -29.13 9.08
C LYS A 7 -21.21 -29.50 7.92
N SER A 8 -20.85 -29.16 6.69
CA SER A 8 -21.47 -29.62 5.44
C SER A 8 -20.56 -29.19 4.29
N ALA A 9 -20.24 -29.92 3.23
CA ALA A 9 -20.36 -31.30 2.77
C ALA A 9 -19.40 -31.37 1.55
N VAL A 10 -18.57 -32.41 1.44
CA VAL A 10 -18.68 -33.51 0.43
C VAL A 10 -18.45 -33.05 -1.02
N THR A 11 -17.35 -33.54 -1.61
CA THR A 11 -17.29 -34.30 -2.89
C THR A 11 -15.84 -34.78 -3.05
N ASP A 12 -15.61 -36.10 -2.94
CA ASP A 12 -15.44 -37.05 -4.06
C ASP A 12 -14.04 -36.94 -4.68
N ASP A 13 -13.17 -37.92 -4.42
CA ASP A 13 -12.76 -38.82 -5.51
C ASP A 13 -11.92 -40.02 -5.04
N GLU A 14 -12.29 -41.14 -5.65
CA GLU A 14 -11.51 -42.30 -6.05
C GLU A 14 -10.62 -43.09 -5.07
N ALA A 15 -11.10 -44.32 -4.87
CA ALA A 15 -10.39 -45.51 -4.48
C ALA A 15 -9.28 -45.89 -5.47
N LEU A 16 -8.25 -46.57 -4.96
CA LEU A 16 -7.74 -47.81 -5.57
C LEU A 16 -6.93 -48.61 -4.54
N GLN A 17 -7.39 -49.85 -4.32
CA GLN A 17 -6.81 -50.89 -3.50
C GLN A 17 -5.77 -51.72 -4.27
N SER A 18 -4.81 -52.28 -3.55
CA SER A 18 -4.21 -53.64 -3.68
C SER A 18 -2.97 -53.61 -2.76
N GLU A 19 -2.89 -54.25 -1.60
CA GLU A 19 -3.23 -55.62 -1.16
C GLU A 19 -2.43 -56.70 -1.91
N SER A 20 -1.31 -57.13 -1.31
CA SER A 20 -0.87 -58.53 -1.25
C SER A 20 0.38 -58.65 -0.37
N ASP A 21 0.17 -59.10 0.86
CA ASP A 21 1.17 -59.72 1.74
C ASP A 21 0.53 -61.05 2.16
N GLU A 22 1.08 -62.20 1.76
CA GLU A 22 0.94 -63.42 2.57
C GLU A 22 2.03 -64.45 2.26
N ALA A 23 2.39 -65.20 3.30
CA ALA A 23 3.65 -65.88 3.51
C ALA A 23 3.55 -67.42 3.44
N ALA A 24 4.74 -68.04 3.49
CA ALA A 24 5.10 -69.27 4.24
C ALA A 24 4.80 -70.68 3.65
N LYS A 25 5.91 -71.44 3.45
CA LYS A 25 6.18 -72.86 3.83
C LYS A 25 7.52 -73.27 3.20
N VAL A 26 8.63 -73.59 3.87
CA VAL A 26 8.98 -74.50 5.00
C VAL A 26 8.91 -75.99 4.63
N ASP A 27 10.12 -76.51 4.38
CA ASP A 27 10.77 -77.79 4.75
C ASP A 27 10.24 -79.18 4.32
N ASN A 28 11.23 -80.10 4.34
CA ASN A 28 11.26 -81.57 4.25
C ASN A 28 11.44 -82.23 2.88
N GLU A 29 12.22 -83.31 2.67
CA GLU A 29 13.39 -84.00 3.27
C GLU A 29 13.34 -85.44 2.73
N ALA A 30 14.50 -85.95 2.28
CA ALA A 30 14.96 -87.35 2.25
C ALA A 30 14.31 -88.46 1.37
N GLU A 31 15.15 -89.49 1.18
CA GLU A 31 14.97 -90.88 0.67
C GLU A 31 15.21 -91.09 -0.84
N SER A 32 16.27 -91.75 -1.34
CA SER A 32 17.03 -92.98 -0.99
C SER A 32 16.25 -94.30 -1.11
N ASN A 33 16.71 -95.17 -2.03
CA ASN A 33 16.64 -96.65 -2.13
C ASN A 33 16.46 -97.02 -3.61
N VAL A 34 17.41 -97.59 -4.35
CA VAL A 34 18.25 -98.79 -4.12
C VAL A 34 17.38 -100.01 -3.82
N ASP A 35 17.01 -100.72 -4.87
CA ASP A 35 16.59 -102.13 -4.79
C ASP A 35 17.83 -102.99 -5.00
N ASP A 36 18.14 -103.73 -3.94
CA ASP A 36 19.07 -104.85 -3.86
C ASP A 36 18.58 -106.01 -4.74
N ASP A 37 19.48 -106.62 -5.51
CA ASP A 37 19.37 -108.03 -5.83
C ASP A 37 20.72 -108.70 -5.56
N ILE A 38 20.81 -109.23 -4.34
CA ILE A 38 21.86 -110.12 -3.86
C ILE A 38 21.53 -111.52 -4.39
N ILE A 39 22.40 -112.08 -5.24
CA ILE A 39 22.54 -113.53 -5.37
C ILE A 39 24.04 -113.86 -5.27
N ASP A 40 24.46 -114.16 -4.05
CA ASP A 40 25.64 -114.98 -3.77
C ASP A 40 25.26 -116.45 -3.95
N GLY A 41 26.06 -117.22 -4.70
CA GLY A 41 25.90 -118.66 -4.75
C GLY A 41 26.64 -119.37 -5.87
N GLU A 42 27.84 -119.86 -5.51
CA GLU A 42 28.28 -121.22 -5.85
C GLU A 42 29.08 -121.43 -7.16
N ILE A 43 30.40 -121.30 -7.00
CA ILE A 43 31.46 -122.27 -7.34
C ILE A 43 31.07 -123.35 -8.35
N ILE A 44 31.70 -123.40 -9.54
CA ILE A 44 32.53 -124.55 -9.97
C ILE A 44 33.70 -124.06 -10.83
N SER A 45 34.89 -124.42 -10.35
CA SER A 45 36.19 -124.40 -10.99
C SER A 45 36.33 -125.48 -12.08
N GLU A 46 36.70 -125.10 -13.29
CA GLU A 46 37.42 -125.86 -14.34
C GLU A 46 37.41 -124.95 -15.57
N GLU A 47 38.51 -124.48 -16.15
CA GLU A 47 39.42 -125.27 -16.97
C GLU A 47 40.65 -124.40 -17.28
N LYS A 48 41.84 -124.97 -17.08
CA LYS A 48 43.14 -124.38 -17.44
C LYS A 48 43.35 -124.48 -18.96
N ASP A 49 44.23 -123.61 -19.45
CA ASP A 49 45.02 -123.77 -20.68
C ASP A 49 44.38 -123.33 -22.01
N ALA A 50 44.40 -122.00 -22.24
CA ALA A 50 44.97 -121.43 -23.46
C ALA A 50 45.20 -119.92 -23.26
N ALA A 51 46.45 -119.47 -23.30
CA ALA A 51 46.78 -118.06 -23.34
C ALA A 51 46.14 -117.42 -24.60
N ASN A 52 45.11 -116.60 -24.39
CA ASN A 52 44.41 -115.89 -25.45
C ASN A 52 45.13 -114.55 -25.75
N PRO A 53 45.81 -114.40 -26.90
CA PRO A 53 46.62 -113.21 -27.21
C PRO A 53 45.82 -111.92 -27.46
N TYR A 54 44.48 -111.94 -27.31
CA TYR A 54 43.64 -110.75 -27.46
C TYR A 54 43.43 -109.96 -26.16
N ILE A 55 43.64 -110.54 -24.97
CA ILE A 55 43.33 -109.87 -23.69
C ILE A 55 44.45 -108.90 -23.24
N GLU A 56 45.71 -109.18 -23.58
CA GLU A 56 46.86 -108.38 -23.13
C GLU A 56 46.95 -107.02 -23.84
N LYS A 57 46.46 -106.95 -25.08
CA LYS A 57 46.43 -105.72 -25.89
C LYS A 57 45.35 -104.74 -25.44
N GLU A 58 44.20 -105.24 -24.98
CA GLU A 58 43.10 -104.43 -24.46
C GLU A 58 43.49 -103.76 -23.12
N LEU A 59 44.16 -104.51 -22.24
CA LEU A 59 44.66 -104.00 -20.95
C LEU A 59 45.69 -102.87 -21.11
N GLN A 60 46.53 -102.91 -22.14
CA GLN A 60 47.51 -101.84 -22.42
C GLN A 60 46.88 -100.60 -23.05
N ASP A 61 45.86 -100.74 -23.90
CA ASP A 61 45.14 -99.59 -24.49
C ASP A 61 44.23 -98.91 -23.46
N GLU A 62 43.66 -99.67 -22.51
CA GLU A 62 42.86 -99.10 -21.43
C GLU A 62 43.73 -98.32 -20.42
N GLN A 63 44.92 -98.82 -20.10
CA GLN A 63 45.85 -98.14 -19.20
C GLN A 63 46.36 -96.80 -19.77
N SER A 64 46.64 -96.71 -21.07
CA SER A 64 47.09 -95.47 -21.71
C SER A 64 45.98 -94.40 -21.74
N ARG A 65 44.73 -94.80 -22.01
CA ARG A 65 43.55 -93.91 -21.98
C ARG A 65 43.23 -93.38 -20.59
N ILE A 66 43.41 -94.20 -19.55
CA ILE A 66 43.24 -93.78 -18.16
C ILE A 66 44.33 -92.76 -17.78
N GLN A 67 45.57 -92.97 -18.23
CA GLN A 67 46.68 -92.06 -17.96
C GLN A 67 46.50 -90.68 -18.64
N GLU A 68 45.97 -90.65 -19.88
CA GLU A 68 45.64 -89.41 -20.60
C GLU A 68 44.49 -88.64 -19.94
N ARG A 69 43.47 -89.34 -19.42
CA ARG A 69 42.33 -88.71 -18.71
C ARG A 69 42.73 -88.07 -17.38
N LEU A 70 43.68 -88.66 -16.66
CA LEU A 70 44.18 -88.09 -15.41
C LEU A 70 45.08 -86.87 -15.64
N ALA A 71 45.79 -86.80 -16.77
CA ALA A 71 46.61 -85.64 -17.12
C ALA A 71 45.76 -84.40 -17.49
N ASN A 72 44.58 -84.60 -18.07
CA ASN A 72 43.72 -83.51 -18.55
C ASN A 72 42.70 -82.98 -17.52
N SER A 73 42.63 -83.54 -16.30
CA SER A 73 41.66 -83.14 -15.27
C SER A 73 42.20 -82.15 -14.22
N ALA A 74 43.44 -81.68 -14.35
CA ALA A 74 44.00 -80.63 -13.51
C ALA A 74 43.36 -79.27 -13.85
N VAL A 75 42.14 -79.03 -13.35
CA VAL A 75 41.47 -77.74 -13.40
C VAL A 75 42.18 -76.79 -12.43
N ASP A 76 42.91 -75.83 -12.99
CA ASP A 76 43.65 -74.79 -12.26
C ASP A 76 42.67 -73.92 -11.44
N THR A 77 42.53 -74.24 -10.15
CA THR A 77 41.67 -73.54 -9.18
C THR A 77 42.43 -72.39 -8.52
N SER A 78 43.10 -71.53 -9.31
CA SER A 78 43.79 -70.35 -8.80
C SER A 78 42.92 -69.09 -8.88
N ASP A 79 42.35 -68.69 -7.73
CA ASP A 79 41.46 -67.53 -7.52
C ASP A 79 42.21 -66.18 -7.36
N ALA A 80 43.55 -66.23 -7.30
CA ALA A 80 44.39 -65.06 -7.03
C ALA A 80 44.29 -63.96 -8.09
N LYS A 81 44.18 -64.34 -9.38
CA LYS A 81 44.07 -63.41 -10.50
C LYS A 81 42.71 -62.66 -10.52
N PRO A 82 41.54 -63.34 -10.43
CA PRO A 82 40.26 -62.64 -10.39
C PRO A 82 40.07 -61.79 -9.13
N ARG A 83 40.62 -62.19 -7.97
CA ARG A 83 40.56 -61.37 -6.75
C ARG A 83 41.36 -60.06 -6.87
N LEU A 84 42.54 -60.11 -7.49
CA LEU A 84 43.35 -58.92 -7.73
C LEU A 84 42.65 -57.95 -8.69
N ILE A 85 42.01 -58.47 -9.75
CA ILE A 85 41.20 -57.69 -10.70
C ILE A 85 40.00 -57.04 -9.99
N GLY A 86 39.36 -57.75 -9.06
CA GLY A 86 38.29 -57.20 -8.23
C GLY A 86 38.76 -56.01 -7.37
N TYR A 87 39.88 -56.14 -6.66
CA TYR A 87 40.41 -55.06 -5.84
C TYR A 87 40.89 -53.86 -6.65
N THR A 88 41.53 -54.07 -7.82
CA THR A 88 41.94 -52.96 -8.68
C THR A 88 40.73 -52.22 -9.27
N ALA A 89 39.68 -52.93 -9.67
CA ALA A 89 38.44 -52.32 -10.13
C ALA A 89 37.80 -51.44 -9.04
N ILE A 90 37.76 -51.92 -7.80
CA ILE A 90 37.24 -51.16 -6.65
C ILE A 90 38.06 -49.88 -6.43
N ILE A 91 39.40 -49.99 -6.40
CA ILE A 91 40.28 -48.83 -6.18
C ILE A 91 40.11 -47.77 -7.29
N ILE A 92 39.98 -48.20 -8.55
CA ILE A 92 39.80 -47.28 -9.68
C ILE A 92 38.45 -46.55 -9.56
N VAL A 93 37.36 -47.28 -9.29
CA VAL A 93 36.02 -46.70 -9.20
C VAL A 93 35.92 -45.72 -8.04
N PHE A 94 36.35 -46.13 -6.84
CA PHE A 94 36.33 -45.24 -5.68
C PHE A 94 37.30 -44.07 -5.84
N GLY A 95 38.50 -44.31 -6.35
CA GLY A 95 39.48 -43.26 -6.61
C GLY A 95 38.93 -42.19 -7.57
N PHE A 96 38.30 -42.61 -8.66
CA PHE A 96 37.65 -41.70 -9.59
C PHE A 96 36.52 -40.89 -8.94
N LEU A 97 35.65 -41.54 -8.16
CA LEU A 97 34.56 -40.86 -7.45
C LEU A 97 35.07 -39.84 -6.43
N PHE A 98 36.13 -40.15 -5.69
CA PHE A 98 36.76 -39.21 -4.75
C PHE A 98 37.38 -38.02 -5.47
N ILE A 99 38.17 -38.25 -6.52
CA ILE A 99 38.75 -37.16 -7.33
C ILE A 99 37.65 -36.26 -7.89
N TRP A 100 36.57 -36.85 -8.42
CA TRP A 100 35.46 -36.10 -8.98
C TRP A 100 34.73 -35.30 -7.91
N SER A 101 34.44 -35.89 -6.75
CA SER A 101 33.77 -35.20 -5.64
C SER A 101 34.58 -34.04 -5.06
N PHE A 102 35.91 -34.13 -5.03
CA PHE A 102 36.76 -33.04 -4.55
C PHE A 102 36.91 -31.90 -5.56
N THR A 103 36.80 -32.20 -6.85
CA THR A 103 36.99 -31.22 -7.93
C THR A 103 35.69 -30.62 -8.44
N ALA A 104 34.54 -31.21 -8.12
CA ALA A 104 33.24 -30.71 -8.53
C ALA A 104 32.85 -29.46 -7.70
N PRO A 105 32.81 -28.26 -8.32
CA PRO A 105 32.32 -27.06 -7.63
C PRO A 105 30.82 -27.21 -7.39
N LEU A 106 30.43 -27.25 -6.11
CA LEU A 106 29.03 -27.31 -5.70
C LEU A 106 28.52 -25.88 -5.45
N ASP A 107 28.44 -25.08 -6.51
CA ASP A 107 27.91 -23.72 -6.44
C ASP A 107 26.39 -23.78 -6.32
N SER A 108 25.89 -23.64 -5.09
CA SER A 108 24.46 -23.51 -4.82
C SER A 108 24.07 -22.03 -4.87
N ALA A 109 23.47 -21.60 -5.97
CA ALA A 109 22.83 -20.29 -6.06
C ALA A 109 21.36 -20.41 -5.65
N ALA A 110 21.05 -19.96 -4.44
CA ALA A 110 19.66 -19.83 -3.99
C ALA A 110 19.02 -18.60 -4.65
N TYR A 111 18.18 -18.81 -5.65
CA TYR A 111 17.35 -17.75 -6.23
C TYR A 111 16.14 -17.50 -5.34
N ALA A 112 16.21 -16.42 -4.55
CA ALA A 112 15.07 -15.92 -3.79
C ALA A 112 14.57 -14.60 -4.40
N PRO A 113 13.30 -14.50 -4.84
CA PRO A 113 12.76 -13.23 -5.27
C PRO A 113 12.63 -12.27 -4.07
N GLY A 114 13.54 -11.31 -3.97
CA GLY A 114 13.44 -10.20 -3.03
C GLY A 114 12.64 -9.04 -3.62
N LYS A 115 11.71 -8.47 -2.85
CA LYS A 115 11.00 -7.24 -3.22
C LYS A 115 11.56 -6.09 -2.39
N VAL A 116 12.09 -5.07 -3.05
CA VAL A 116 12.46 -3.81 -2.38
C VAL A 116 11.17 -3.02 -2.13
N ALA A 117 10.82 -2.86 -0.85
CA ALA A 117 9.75 -1.98 -0.42
C ALA A 117 10.37 -0.73 0.21
N VAL A 118 9.73 0.42 0.02
CA VAL A 118 10.16 1.68 0.64
C VAL A 118 9.94 1.56 2.15
N GLU A 119 10.95 1.86 2.94
CA GLU A 119 10.84 1.92 4.41
C GLU A 119 10.04 3.18 4.80
N GLY A 120 8.71 3.06 4.82
CA GLY A 120 7.79 4.13 5.16
C GLY A 120 6.42 4.03 4.48
N SER A 121 5.46 4.82 4.97
CA SER A 121 4.16 4.98 4.29
C SER A 121 4.27 6.04 3.20
N THR A 122 3.89 5.68 1.96
CA THR A 122 3.66 6.67 0.91
C THR A 122 2.52 7.59 1.33
N LYS A 123 2.70 8.91 1.16
CA LYS A 123 1.67 9.91 1.45
C LYS A 123 1.33 10.64 0.16
N THR A 124 0.07 10.56 -0.24
CA THR A 124 -0.44 11.32 -1.39
C THR A 124 -0.61 12.77 -0.98
N ILE A 125 0.00 13.69 -1.73
CA ILE A 125 -0.14 15.14 -1.52
C ILE A 125 -1.30 15.62 -2.40
N GLN A 126 -2.34 16.19 -1.78
CA GLN A 126 -3.55 16.66 -2.46
C GLN A 126 -3.84 18.10 -2.03
N HIS A 127 -4.20 18.96 -2.98
CA HIS A 127 -4.71 20.29 -2.65
C HIS A 127 -6.12 20.20 -2.04
N LEU A 128 -6.38 20.95 -0.97
CA LEU A 128 -7.62 20.87 -0.19
C LEU A 128 -8.86 21.29 -0.99
N GLU A 129 -8.72 22.32 -1.83
CA GLU A 129 -9.84 22.92 -2.58
C GLU A 129 -9.85 22.49 -4.06
N GLY A 130 -8.84 21.75 -4.52
CA GLY A 130 -8.60 21.52 -5.96
C GLY A 130 -8.16 22.78 -6.70
N GLY A 131 -8.16 22.77 -8.03
CA GLY A 131 -7.78 23.93 -8.84
C GLY A 131 -7.12 23.55 -10.17
N ILE A 132 -6.93 24.55 -11.03
CA ILE A 132 -6.22 24.37 -12.31
C ILE A 132 -4.72 24.44 -12.04
N VAL A 133 -3.94 23.49 -12.55
CA VAL A 133 -2.48 23.51 -12.42
C VAL A 133 -1.89 24.50 -13.41
N LYS A 134 -1.13 25.48 -12.90
CA LYS A 134 -0.39 26.46 -13.71
C LYS A 134 1.01 25.96 -14.07
N ALA A 135 1.70 25.35 -13.12
CA ALA A 135 3.04 24.80 -13.33
C ALA A 135 3.33 23.63 -12.40
N ILE A 136 4.12 22.67 -12.89
CA ILE A 136 4.68 21.56 -12.10
C ILE A 136 6.19 21.74 -12.09
N HIS A 137 6.78 21.79 -10.89
CA HIS A 137 8.21 22.09 -10.67
C HIS A 137 9.06 20.84 -10.42
N VAL A 138 8.45 19.66 -10.50
CA VAL A 138 9.11 18.38 -10.19
C VAL A 138 8.92 17.35 -11.29
N LYS A 139 9.82 16.37 -11.35
CA LYS A 139 9.78 15.22 -12.26
C LYS A 139 9.66 13.92 -11.46
N GLU A 140 9.20 12.88 -12.14
CA GLU A 140 9.11 11.53 -11.55
C GLU A 140 10.48 11.07 -11.01
N GLY A 141 10.50 10.50 -9.81
CA GLY A 141 11.73 10.06 -9.14
C GLY A 141 12.64 11.17 -8.59
N GLN A 142 12.24 12.45 -8.67
CA GLN A 142 13.01 13.56 -8.12
C GLN A 142 12.95 13.59 -6.58
N LEU A 143 14.11 13.67 -5.93
CA LEU A 143 14.22 13.88 -4.49
C LEU A 143 13.82 15.32 -4.14
N VAL A 144 12.89 15.47 -3.21
CA VAL A 144 12.37 16.77 -2.73
C VAL A 144 12.47 16.85 -1.21
N LYS A 145 12.65 18.06 -0.69
CA LYS A 145 12.69 18.38 0.74
C LYS A 145 11.37 19.01 1.19
N LYS A 146 11.14 19.01 2.51
CA LYS A 146 9.96 19.65 3.09
C LYS A 146 10.00 21.15 2.81
N GLY A 147 8.91 21.66 2.24
CA GLY A 147 8.75 23.07 1.89
C GLY A 147 9.10 23.40 0.45
N ASP A 148 9.59 22.43 -0.33
CA ASP A 148 9.88 22.64 -1.74
C ASP A 148 8.59 22.90 -2.53
N LEU A 149 8.66 23.84 -3.48
CA LEU A 149 7.56 24.12 -4.39
C LEU A 149 7.42 22.96 -5.39
N LEU A 150 6.31 22.22 -5.29
CA LEU A 150 6.04 21.08 -6.17
C LEU A 150 5.15 21.48 -7.35
N VAL A 151 4.06 22.20 -7.06
CA VAL A 151 3.02 22.57 -8.02
C VAL A 151 2.54 23.99 -7.71
N VAL A 152 2.32 24.79 -8.74
CA VAL A 152 1.68 26.10 -8.67
C VAL A 152 0.30 25.96 -9.30
N LEU A 153 -0.74 26.35 -8.56
CA LEU A 153 -2.10 26.42 -9.07
C LEU A 153 -2.37 27.79 -9.70
N ASP A 154 -3.34 27.85 -10.61
CA ASP A 154 -3.84 29.09 -11.18
C ASP A 154 -4.58 29.89 -10.09
N ASP A 155 -4.09 31.10 -9.82
CA ASP A 155 -4.60 31.99 -8.78
C ASP A 155 -5.51 33.10 -9.35
N THR A 156 -5.86 33.07 -10.64
CA THR A 156 -6.64 34.12 -11.30
C THR A 156 -8.00 34.34 -10.64
N GLN A 157 -8.73 33.25 -10.38
CA GLN A 157 -10.05 33.34 -9.74
C GLN A 157 -9.94 33.80 -8.28
N LEU A 158 -8.95 33.30 -7.54
CA LEU A 158 -8.72 33.67 -6.15
C LEU A 158 -8.32 35.14 -6.02
N LYS A 159 -7.47 35.65 -6.93
CA LYS A 159 -7.10 37.06 -7.00
C LYS A 159 -8.28 37.95 -7.31
N ALA A 160 -9.12 37.58 -8.27
CA ALA A 160 -10.33 38.35 -8.59
C ALA A 160 -11.29 38.40 -7.38
N GLN A 161 -11.47 37.28 -6.66
CA GLN A 161 -12.28 37.26 -5.45
C GLN A 161 -11.67 38.12 -4.33
N LEU A 162 -10.35 38.05 -4.15
CA LEU A 162 -9.64 38.89 -3.18
C LEU A 162 -9.84 40.37 -3.50
N GLU A 163 -9.69 40.79 -4.76
CA GLU A 163 -9.89 42.18 -5.18
C GLU A 163 -11.33 42.67 -4.92
N ILE A 164 -12.32 41.82 -5.17
CA ILE A 164 -13.73 42.13 -4.87
C ILE A 164 -13.94 42.32 -3.36
N ILE A 165 -13.44 41.39 -2.55
CA ILE A 165 -13.59 41.44 -1.09
C ILE A 165 -12.82 42.63 -0.51
N GLU A 166 -11.62 42.90 -0.99
CA GLU A 166 -10.84 44.07 -0.57
C GLU A 166 -11.57 45.37 -0.90
N THR A 167 -12.17 45.48 -2.09
CA THR A 167 -12.94 46.66 -2.49
C THR A 167 -14.17 46.85 -1.59
N GLN A 168 -14.90 45.77 -1.29
CA GLN A 168 -16.04 45.82 -0.36
C GLN A 168 -15.60 46.19 1.05
N TYR A 169 -14.48 45.66 1.51
CA TYR A 169 -13.92 45.95 2.82
C TYR A 169 -13.52 47.43 2.95
N ILE A 170 -12.84 47.98 1.94
CA ILE A 170 -12.48 49.41 1.90
C ILE A 170 -13.74 50.29 1.93
N ALA A 171 -14.75 49.96 1.13
CA ALA A 171 -16.02 50.67 1.12
C ALA A 171 -16.74 50.62 2.48
N ALA A 172 -16.77 49.44 3.10
CA ALA A 172 -17.37 49.24 4.42
C ALA A 172 -16.66 50.04 5.52
N LEU A 173 -15.32 50.08 5.49
CA LEU A 173 -14.53 50.88 6.44
C LEU A 173 -14.79 52.38 6.28
N GLY A 174 -14.84 52.89 5.04
CA GLY A 174 -15.17 54.29 4.78
C GLY A 174 -16.57 54.65 5.28
N LEU A 175 -17.55 53.80 5.00
CA LEU A 175 -18.92 53.95 5.48
C LEU A 175 -18.99 53.93 7.01
N ALA A 176 -18.33 52.97 7.66
CA ALA A 176 -18.31 52.85 9.12
C ALA A 176 -17.71 54.10 9.77
N ALA A 177 -16.58 54.59 9.25
CA ALA A 177 -15.93 55.83 9.71
C ALA A 177 -16.88 57.03 9.60
N ARG A 178 -17.58 57.19 8.46
CA ARG A 178 -18.57 58.27 8.30
C ARG A 178 -19.72 58.13 9.28
N LEU A 179 -20.29 56.95 9.45
CA LEU A 179 -21.42 56.72 10.34
C LEU A 179 -21.04 56.99 11.80
N GLN A 180 -19.83 56.63 12.21
CA GLN A 180 -19.31 56.94 13.53
C GLN A 180 -19.14 58.45 13.74
N ALA A 181 -18.58 59.16 12.75
CA ALA A 181 -18.49 60.63 12.80
C ALA A 181 -19.87 61.31 12.85
N GLU A 182 -20.84 60.82 12.05
CA GLU A 182 -22.22 61.33 12.07
C GLU A 182 -22.91 61.08 13.42
N GLN A 183 -22.69 59.91 14.03
CA GLN A 183 -23.23 59.55 15.33
C GLN A 183 -22.67 60.44 16.44
N ASN A 184 -21.37 60.67 16.43
CA ASN A 184 -20.67 61.50 17.43
C ASN A 184 -20.85 63.00 17.20
N LYS A 185 -21.34 63.39 16.02
CA LYS A 185 -21.39 64.79 15.54
C LYS A 185 -20.01 65.42 15.48
N ASP A 186 -19.03 64.64 15.04
CA ASP A 186 -17.68 65.12 14.80
C ASP A 186 -17.67 66.13 13.65
N GLU A 187 -16.64 66.99 13.57
CA GLU A 187 -16.49 67.95 12.47
C GLU A 187 -15.90 67.31 11.20
N GLN A 188 -15.20 66.18 11.35
CA GLN A 188 -14.48 65.49 10.29
C GLN A 188 -14.57 63.97 10.48
N ILE A 189 -14.41 63.22 9.39
CA ILE A 189 -14.35 61.76 9.45
C ILE A 189 -12.98 61.33 9.95
N ASN A 190 -12.95 60.51 11.00
CA ASN A 190 -11.75 59.82 11.42
C ASN A 190 -11.69 58.42 10.77
N PHE A 191 -10.85 58.26 9.76
CA PHE A 191 -10.70 56.99 9.04
C PHE A 191 -9.84 56.00 9.83
N ASP A 192 -10.11 54.71 9.67
CA ASP A 192 -9.32 53.64 10.26
C ASP A 192 -7.85 53.67 9.76
N THR A 193 -6.92 53.29 10.64
CA THR A 193 -5.49 53.12 10.34
C THR A 193 -5.21 52.36 9.05
N TYR A 194 -5.99 51.32 8.75
CA TYR A 194 -5.83 50.54 7.52
C TYR A 194 -6.03 51.38 6.25
N LEU A 195 -6.98 52.33 6.26
CA LEU A 195 -7.21 53.23 5.13
C LEU A 195 -6.12 54.30 5.04
N LEU A 196 -5.67 54.81 6.19
CA LEU A 196 -4.62 55.83 6.26
C LEU A 196 -3.28 55.29 5.74
N ASP A 197 -2.93 54.05 6.11
CA ASP A 197 -1.70 53.39 5.66
C ASP A 197 -1.72 53.09 4.15
N LYS A 198 -2.91 52.89 3.58
CA LYS A 198 -3.11 52.59 2.15
C LYS A 198 -3.57 53.79 1.33
N THR A 199 -3.27 55.00 1.81
CA THR A 199 -3.70 56.23 1.12
C THR A 199 -3.21 56.27 -0.33
N ASP A 200 -2.07 55.65 -0.69
CA ASP A 200 -1.59 55.63 -2.08
C ASP A 200 -2.47 54.83 -3.06
N ASN A 201 -3.31 53.92 -2.57
CA ASN A 201 -4.20 53.13 -3.41
C ASN A 201 -5.34 54.02 -3.97
N ALA A 202 -5.49 54.05 -5.29
CA ALA A 202 -6.51 54.84 -5.97
C ALA A 202 -7.94 54.51 -5.52
N ALA A 203 -8.24 53.23 -5.23
CA ALA A 203 -9.55 52.82 -4.73
C ALA A 203 -9.81 53.40 -3.33
N VAL A 204 -8.81 53.39 -2.44
CA VAL A 204 -8.88 53.97 -1.10
C VAL A 204 -9.10 55.48 -1.17
N LYS A 205 -8.28 56.21 -1.94
CA LYS A 205 -8.46 57.67 -2.14
C LYS A 205 -9.87 58.01 -2.62
N LYS A 206 -10.38 57.22 -3.57
CA LYS A 206 -11.72 57.42 -4.14
C LYS A 206 -12.81 57.24 -3.08
N VAL A 207 -12.73 56.19 -2.27
CA VAL A 207 -13.70 55.93 -1.20
C VAL A 207 -13.62 57.00 -0.12
N MET A 208 -12.42 57.34 0.36
CA MET A 208 -12.25 58.38 1.39
C MET A 208 -12.83 59.73 0.95
N HIS A 209 -12.51 60.16 -0.27
CA HIS A 209 -13.03 61.41 -0.82
C HIS A 209 -14.54 61.37 -1.10
N LEU A 210 -15.08 60.21 -1.48
CA LEU A 210 -16.52 60.05 -1.65
C LEU A 210 -17.26 60.19 -0.31
N GLU A 211 -16.80 59.47 0.72
CA GLU A 211 -17.42 59.50 2.04
C GLU A 211 -17.30 60.89 2.68
N ASP A 212 -16.17 61.57 2.51
CA ASP A 212 -15.99 62.96 2.96
C ASP A 212 -17.00 63.93 2.30
N LYS A 213 -17.21 63.79 0.99
CA LYS A 213 -18.23 64.57 0.27
C LYS A 213 -19.65 64.27 0.74
N ILE A 214 -19.97 63.00 1.00
CA ILE A 214 -21.28 62.60 1.51
C ILE A 214 -21.50 63.19 2.91
N PHE A 215 -20.48 63.10 3.77
CA PHE A 215 -20.51 63.60 5.13
C PHE A 215 -20.73 65.12 5.20
N THR A 216 -19.93 65.88 4.46
CA THR A 216 -20.03 67.36 4.42
C THR A 216 -21.38 67.82 3.87
N SER A 217 -21.89 67.16 2.82
CA SER A 217 -23.22 67.42 2.26
C SER A 217 -24.33 67.16 3.29
N ARG A 218 -24.28 66.02 3.98
CA ARG A 218 -25.26 65.65 5.02
C ARG A 218 -25.20 66.58 6.22
N ASN A 219 -24.00 66.97 6.66
CA ASN A 219 -23.85 67.93 7.76
C ASN A 219 -24.47 69.29 7.38
N THR A 220 -24.16 69.79 6.17
CA THR A 220 -24.68 71.07 5.67
C THR A 220 -26.21 71.05 5.55
N ALA A 221 -26.79 69.96 5.02
CA ALA A 221 -28.24 69.81 4.92
C ALA A 221 -28.91 69.82 6.31
N ARG A 222 -28.34 69.08 7.26
CA ARG A 222 -28.82 69.04 8.66
C ARG A 222 -28.74 70.40 9.34
N GLU A 223 -27.65 71.15 9.15
CA GLU A 223 -27.53 72.51 9.69
C GLU A 223 -28.56 73.46 9.05
N GLY A 224 -28.80 73.34 7.75
CA GLY A 224 -29.85 74.07 7.05
C GLY A 224 -31.24 73.80 7.64
N GLU A 225 -31.59 72.54 7.86
CA GLU A 225 -32.85 72.14 8.50
C GLU A 225 -33.00 72.74 9.91
N ILE A 226 -31.93 72.66 10.72
CA ILE A 226 -31.91 73.25 12.07
C ILE A 226 -32.16 74.77 11.99
N ASN A 227 -31.56 75.46 11.03
CA ASN A 227 -31.71 76.90 10.87
C ASN A 227 -33.14 77.28 10.47
N VAL A 228 -33.77 76.53 9.56
CA VAL A 228 -35.18 76.75 9.18
C VAL A 228 -36.11 76.52 10.38
N LEU A 229 -35.88 75.45 11.16
CA LEU A 229 -36.68 75.18 12.37
C LEU A 229 -36.51 76.29 13.42
N LYS A 230 -35.28 76.80 13.63
CA LYS A 230 -35.02 77.94 14.51
C LYS A 230 -35.77 79.20 14.07
N GLN A 231 -35.74 79.52 12.78
CA GLN A 231 -36.48 80.66 12.22
C GLN A 231 -37.99 80.50 12.44
N ARG A 232 -38.53 79.30 12.23
CA ARG A 232 -39.95 79.02 12.46
C ARG A 232 -40.35 79.16 13.93
N ILE A 233 -39.50 78.69 14.86
CA ILE A 233 -39.70 78.89 16.30
C ILE A 233 -39.80 80.39 16.61
N GLU A 234 -38.92 81.21 16.04
CA GLU A 234 -38.93 82.64 16.30
C GLU A 234 -40.17 83.34 15.73
N GLN A 235 -40.55 83.01 14.48
CA GLN A 235 -41.80 83.50 13.89
C GLN A 235 -43.04 83.14 14.72
N LEU A 236 -43.10 81.91 15.25
CA LEU A 236 -44.21 81.47 16.10
C LEU A 236 -44.25 82.19 17.46
N LYS A 237 -43.09 82.55 18.04
CA LYS A 237 -43.04 83.37 19.24
C LYS A 237 -43.59 84.77 18.99
N GLU A 238 -43.21 85.41 17.88
CA GLU A 238 -43.73 86.73 17.51
C GLU A 238 -45.24 86.70 17.26
N GLN A 239 -45.74 85.66 16.57
CA GLN A 239 -47.19 85.46 16.40
C GLN A 239 -47.90 85.30 17.74
N LYS A 240 -47.34 84.52 18.67
CA LYS A 240 -47.90 84.38 20.02
C LYS A 240 -47.98 85.72 20.73
N ILE A 241 -46.92 86.53 20.69
CA ILE A 241 -46.89 87.86 21.31
C ILE A 241 -47.97 88.75 20.69
N GLY A 242 -48.09 88.79 19.37
CA GLY A 242 -49.11 89.55 18.65
C GLY A 242 -50.53 89.13 19.04
N LEU A 243 -50.82 87.82 19.09
CA LEU A 243 -52.12 87.29 19.49
C LEU A 243 -52.45 87.60 20.97
N GLN A 244 -51.45 87.56 21.86
CA GLN A 244 -51.63 87.95 23.27
C GLN A 244 -51.96 89.45 23.40
N ALA A 245 -51.29 90.31 22.63
CA ALA A 245 -51.60 91.74 22.59
C ALA A 245 -53.03 92.00 22.07
N GLN A 246 -53.45 91.28 21.02
CA GLN A 246 -54.82 91.35 20.51
C GLN A 246 -55.84 90.89 21.55
N GLN A 247 -55.58 89.77 22.24
CA GLN A 247 -56.45 89.27 23.31
C GLN A 247 -56.62 90.31 24.44
N LEU A 248 -55.52 90.94 24.87
CA LEU A 248 -55.55 91.97 25.91
C LEU A 248 -56.33 93.21 25.46
N SER A 249 -56.16 93.64 24.21
CA SER A 249 -56.91 94.76 23.63
C SER A 249 -58.41 94.47 23.60
N SER A 250 -58.83 93.30 23.12
CA SER A 250 -60.24 92.89 23.12
C SER A 250 -60.82 92.82 24.52
N LYS A 251 -60.08 92.27 25.51
CA LYS A 251 -60.50 92.29 26.92
C LYS A 251 -60.70 93.72 27.44
N LYS A 252 -59.83 94.66 27.07
CA LYS A 252 -59.94 96.07 27.46
C LYS A 252 -61.15 96.75 26.82
N GLN A 253 -61.41 96.50 25.53
CA GLN A 253 -62.62 97.00 24.85
C GLN A 253 -63.90 96.50 25.53
N ILE A 254 -64.02 95.19 25.80
CA ILE A 254 -65.19 94.62 26.48
C ILE A 254 -65.41 95.29 27.84
N LYS A 255 -64.34 95.53 28.61
CA LYS A 255 -64.42 96.20 29.91
C LYS A 255 -64.93 97.64 29.79
N LEU A 256 -64.50 98.38 28.76
CA LEU A 256 -64.95 99.75 28.51
C LEU A 256 -66.44 99.79 28.13
N PHE A 257 -66.87 98.94 27.20
CA PHE A 257 -68.28 98.84 26.81
C PHE A 257 -69.20 98.51 27.99
N ASN A 258 -68.83 97.56 28.85
CA ASN A 258 -69.63 97.22 30.02
C ASN A 258 -69.67 98.34 31.08
N GLY A 259 -68.75 99.30 31.04
CA GLY A 259 -68.73 100.45 31.95
C GLY A 259 -69.58 101.64 31.49
N GLU A 260 -70.01 101.69 30.23
CA GLU A 260 -70.86 102.75 29.66
C GLU A 260 -72.38 102.46 29.76
N ILE A 261 -72.80 101.24 30.10
CA ILE A 261 -74.23 100.83 30.14
C ILE A 261 -74.82 100.97 31.56
N ILE A 262 -74.44 101.98 32.33
CA ILE A 262 -75.06 102.28 33.65
C ILE A 262 -75.42 103.76 33.73
#